data_AF-A0A6P0SQ84-F1
#
_entry.id   AF-A0A6P0SQ84-F1
#
_cell.length_a   1.000
_cell.length_b   1.000
_cell.length_c   1.000
_cell.angle_alpha   90.00
_cell.angle_beta   90.00
_cell.angle_gamma   90.00
#
_symmetry.space_group_name_H-M   'P 1'
#
loop_
_entity.id
_entity.type
_entity.pdbx_description
1 polymer ?
#
loop_
_entity_poly.entity_id
_entity_poly.type
_entity_poly.pdbx_seq_one_letter_code
_entity_poly.pdbx_strand_id
1 'polypeptide(L)'
;MARVDPYKNYRFLMEIDGIVQAGFSECSGFGSEVEIVEYREGGDDATVRKLRGKASYPDISLKWGITDSRELYDWHLAAVNGKVERKNGSIILLDDTGQEKVR
;
A
#
# COMPACT_ATOMS: atom_id res chain seq x y z
N MET A 1 -32.54 -0.21 -2.94
CA MET A 1 -31.10 -0.53 -2.95
C MET A 1 -30.52 0.04 -1.67
N ALA A 2 -29.91 -0.79 -0.81
CA ALA A 2 -29.31 -0.30 0.44
C ALA A 2 -28.09 0.58 0.13
N ARG A 3 -27.90 1.66 0.89
CA ARG A 3 -26.74 2.55 0.74
C ARG A 3 -25.46 1.76 1.04
N VAL A 4 -24.50 1.81 0.11
CA VAL A 4 -23.16 1.27 0.34
C VAL A 4 -22.38 2.36 1.08
N ASP A 5 -22.23 2.20 2.39
CA ASP A 5 -21.42 3.11 3.19
C ASP A 5 -19.93 2.83 2.95
N PRO A 6 -19.09 3.88 2.89
CA PRO A 6 -17.65 3.71 2.68
C PRO A 6 -17.02 3.02 3.89
N TYR A 7 -16.04 2.17 3.60
CA TYR A 7 -15.25 1.52 4.65
C TYR A 7 -14.39 2.53 5.40
N LYS A 8 -14.16 2.25 6.68
CA LYS A 8 -13.41 3.15 7.55
C LYS A 8 -11.92 2.83 7.48
N ASN A 9 -11.09 3.87 7.38
CA ASN A 9 -9.65 3.76 7.15
C ASN A 9 -8.82 3.32 8.39
N TYR A 10 -9.44 2.76 9.42
CA TYR A 10 -8.75 2.39 10.67
C TYR A 10 -8.86 0.91 11.03
N ARG A 11 -9.56 0.11 10.22
CA ARG A 11 -9.67 -1.35 10.42
C ARG A 11 -9.04 -2.08 9.25
N PHE A 12 -7.74 -2.33 9.38
CA PHE A 12 -7.00 -3.11 8.41
C PHE A 12 -6.04 -4.07 9.15
N LEU A 13 -5.81 -5.22 8.54
CA LEU A 13 -4.80 -6.19 8.95
C LEU A 13 -3.72 -6.20 7.90
N MET A 14 -2.48 -6.43 8.31
CA MET A 14 -1.41 -6.74 7.38
C MET A 14 -1.04 -8.20 7.53
N GLU A 15 -1.09 -8.92 6.42
CA GLU A 15 -0.56 -10.26 6.32
C GLU A 15 0.82 -10.16 5.69
N ILE A 16 1.84 -10.73 6.34
CA ILE A 16 3.18 -10.88 5.78
C ILE A 16 3.52 -12.36 5.79
N ASP A 17 3.70 -12.96 4.61
CA ASP A 17 4.11 -14.36 4.46
C ASP A 17 3.21 -15.36 5.21
N GLY A 18 1.89 -15.13 5.16
CA GLY A 18 0.90 -15.95 5.87
C GLY A 18 0.68 -15.60 7.35
N ILE A 19 1.48 -14.68 7.90
CA ILE A 19 1.36 -14.21 9.27
C ILE A 19 0.49 -12.95 9.29
N VAL A 20 -0.73 -13.08 9.82
CA VAL A 20 -1.66 -11.96 9.98
C VAL A 20 -1.33 -11.22 11.28
N GLN A 21 -0.72 -10.04 11.15
CA GLN A 21 -0.41 -9.18 12.28
C GLN A 21 -1.45 -8.03 12.35
N ALA A 22 -2.27 -8.05 13.40
CA ALA A 22 -3.44 -7.18 13.56
C ALA A 22 -3.16 -5.78 14.14
N GLY A 23 -1.89 -5.38 14.29
CA GLY A 23 -1.47 -4.31 15.21
C GLY A 23 -0.85 -3.06 14.58
N PHE A 24 -1.23 -2.68 13.35
CA PHE A 24 -0.69 -1.47 12.72
C PHE A 24 -1.57 -0.25 13.05
N SER A 25 -0.93 0.84 13.42
CA SER A 25 -1.58 2.12 13.75
C SER A 25 -1.82 2.97 12.51
N GLU A 26 -0.91 2.90 11.53
CA GLU A 26 -1.01 3.68 10.30
C GLU A 26 -0.37 2.91 9.14
N CYS A 27 -1.01 2.99 7.99
CA CYS A 27 -0.62 2.34 6.75
C CYS A 27 -0.71 3.42 5.67
N SER A 28 0.39 3.74 4.99
CA SER A 28 0.42 4.76 3.94
C SER A 28 1.33 4.35 2.78
N GLY A 29 1.23 5.06 1.66
CA GLY A 29 2.03 4.76 0.46
C GLY A 29 1.45 3.65 -0.41
N PHE A 30 0.14 3.39 -0.34
CA PHE A 30 -0.53 2.48 -1.27
C PHE A 30 -1.06 3.26 -2.45
N GLY A 31 -0.59 2.89 -3.63
CA GLY A 31 -1.05 3.49 -4.87
C GLY A 31 -0.15 3.11 -6.01
N SER A 32 -0.57 3.51 -7.20
CA SER A 32 0.28 3.51 -8.38
C SER A 32 0.04 4.83 -9.08
N GLU A 33 1.09 5.57 -9.34
CA GLU A 33 1.01 6.80 -10.13
C GLU A 33 1.51 6.50 -11.53
N VAL A 34 0.77 6.95 -12.54
CA VAL A 34 1.22 6.88 -13.93
C VAL A 34 1.67 8.28 -14.33
N GLU A 35 2.97 8.41 -14.58
CA GLU A 35 3.55 9.66 -15.06
C GLU A 35 2.86 10.08 -16.38
N ILE A 36 2.64 11.36 -16.57
CA ILE A 36 2.06 11.89 -17.80
C ILE A 36 3.16 12.62 -18.58
N VAL A 37 3.48 12.13 -19.77
CA VAL A 37 4.43 12.78 -20.67
C VAL A 37 3.65 13.71 -21.61
N GLU A 38 3.96 14.99 -21.54
CA GLU A 38 3.35 16.00 -22.40
C GLU A 38 4.12 16.10 -23.73
N TYR A 39 3.42 15.88 -24.84
CA TYR A 39 3.98 15.95 -26.19
C TYR A 39 3.28 17.06 -26.98
N ARG A 40 4.08 17.93 -27.59
CA ARG A 40 3.61 18.98 -28.51
C ARG A 40 3.99 18.60 -29.93
N GLU A 41 3.00 18.56 -30.81
CA GLU A 41 3.18 18.26 -32.22
C GLU A 41 3.24 19.56 -33.02
N GLY A 42 4.23 19.70 -33.90
CA GLY A 42 4.41 20.92 -34.71
C GLY A 42 3.26 21.09 -35.69
N GLY A 43 2.44 22.12 -35.47
CA GLY A 43 1.26 22.43 -36.30
C GLY A 43 -0.01 22.69 -35.49
N ASP A 44 -0.05 22.26 -34.22
CA ASP A 44 -1.13 22.56 -33.28
C ASP A 44 -0.57 23.34 -32.08
N ASP A 45 -0.59 24.67 -32.16
CA ASP A 45 -0.11 25.58 -31.10
C ASP A 45 -1.07 25.64 -29.90
N ALA A 46 -2.28 25.07 -30.04
CA ALA A 46 -3.36 25.22 -29.07
C ALA A 46 -3.48 24.03 -28.08
N THR A 47 -3.01 22.83 -28.45
CA THR A 47 -3.31 21.62 -27.67
C THR A 47 -2.08 20.75 -27.39
N VAL A 48 -1.84 20.47 -26.11
CA VAL A 48 -0.80 19.53 -25.63
C VAL A 48 -1.38 18.12 -25.49
N ARG A 49 -0.71 17.11 -26.06
CA ARG A 49 -1.12 15.71 -25.91
C ARG A 49 -0.52 15.12 -24.65
N LYS A 50 -1.34 14.40 -23.88
CA LYS A 50 -0.92 13.65 -22.70
C LYS A 50 -0.71 12.18 -23.07
N LEU A 51 0.54 11.75 -23.10
CA LEU A 51 0.93 10.37 -23.30
C LEU A 51 1.17 9.70 -21.96
N ARG A 52 0.82 8.41 -21.85
CA ARG A 52 1.10 7.64 -20.64
C ARG A 52 2.61 7.38 -20.53
N GLY A 53 3.21 7.84 -19.44
CA GLY A 53 4.59 7.60 -19.06
C GLY A 53 4.75 6.30 -18.28
N LYS A 54 5.76 6.27 -17.40
CA LYS A 54 6.06 5.09 -16.57
C LYS A 54 5.10 5.00 -15.38
N ALA A 55 4.76 3.78 -14.98
CA ALA A 55 4.09 3.53 -13.72
C ALA A 55 5.13 3.56 -12.58
N SER A 56 4.90 4.41 -11.59
CA SER A 56 5.67 4.50 -10.36
C SER A 56 4.86 3.93 -9.21
N TYR A 57 5.53 3.21 -8.32
CA TYR A 57 4.95 2.65 -7.11
C TYR A 57 5.65 3.30 -5.91
N PRO A 58 4.91 4.02 -5.05
CA PRO A 58 5.47 4.63 -3.86
C PRO A 58 5.86 3.57 -2.82
N ASP A 59 6.77 3.96 -1.94
CA ASP A 59 7.20 3.10 -0.84
C ASP A 59 6.09 2.99 0.21
N ILE A 60 5.87 1.76 0.66
CA ILE A 60 4.89 1.44 1.70
C ILE A 60 5.47 1.84 3.06
N SER A 61 4.76 2.71 3.77
CA SER A 61 5.13 3.19 5.11
C SER A 61 4.13 2.70 6.15
N LEU A 62 4.65 1.94 7.12
CA LEU A 62 3.87 1.27 8.15
C LEU A 62 4.31 1.76 9.53
N LYS A 63 3.35 2.08 10.39
CA LYS A 63 3.60 2.35 11.81
C LYS A 63 2.91 1.28 12.64
N TRP A 64 3.68 0.61 13.49
CA TRP A 64 3.17 -0.40 14.42
C TRP A 64 3.61 -0.09 15.84
N GLY A 65 2.81 -0.54 16.81
CA GLY A 65 3.18 -0.54 18.22
C GLY A 65 3.98 -1.79 18.58
N ILE A 66 4.81 -1.70 19.61
CA ILE A 66 5.51 -2.89 20.13
C ILE A 66 4.46 -3.86 20.69
N THR A 67 4.48 -5.09 20.18
CA THR A 67 3.63 -6.22 20.61
C THR A 67 4.53 -7.36 21.09
N ASP A 68 3.96 -8.37 21.73
CA ASP A 68 4.70 -9.59 22.13
C ASP A 68 5.30 -10.36 20.93
N SER A 69 4.77 -10.17 19.73
CA SER A 69 5.35 -10.70 18.49
C SER A 69 6.57 -9.86 18.08
N ARG A 70 7.73 -10.52 18.03
CA ARG A 70 9.01 -9.93 17.58
C ARG A 70 9.32 -10.18 16.11
N GLU A 71 8.48 -10.89 15.37
CA GLU A 71 8.82 -11.36 14.02
C GLU A 71 9.08 -10.21 13.03
N LEU A 72 8.27 -9.13 13.08
CA LEU A 72 8.49 -7.94 12.26
C LEU A 72 9.76 -7.19 12.64
N TYR A 73 10.03 -7.14 13.96
CA TYR A 73 11.23 -6.51 14.47
C TYR A 73 12.49 -7.31 14.08
N ASP A 74 12.45 -8.62 14.21
CA ASP A 74 13.55 -9.52 13.84
C ASP A 74 13.78 -9.50 12.32
N TRP A 75 12.71 -9.44 11.52
CA TRP A 75 12.81 -9.26 10.07
C TRP A 75 13.42 -7.91 9.68
N HIS A 76 12.98 -6.83 10.32
CA HIS A 76 13.58 -5.51 10.15
C HIS A 76 15.06 -5.51 10.56
N LEU A 77 15.39 -6.11 11.70
CA LEU A 77 16.76 -6.21 12.20
C LEU A 77 17.64 -7.04 11.27
N ALA A 78 17.13 -8.14 10.70
CA ALA A 78 17.83 -8.94 9.69
C ALA A 78 18.15 -8.12 8.44
N ALA A 79 17.19 -7.31 7.95
CA ALA A 79 17.39 -6.40 6.83
C ALA A 79 18.46 -5.33 7.15
N VAL A 80 18.42 -4.73 8.35
CA VAL A 80 19.43 -3.77 8.83
C VAL A 80 20.82 -4.42 8.90
N ASN A 81 20.90 -5.68 9.31
CA ASN A 81 22.15 -6.45 9.36
C ASN A 81 22.63 -6.96 7.98
N GLY A 82 21.98 -6.55 6.89
CA GLY A 82 22.38 -6.87 5.52
C GLY A 82 21.78 -8.17 4.97
N LYS A 83 20.99 -8.90 5.75
CA LYS A 83 20.25 -10.09 5.30
C LYS A 83 18.82 -9.69 4.89
N VAL A 84 18.72 -9.11 3.70
CA VAL A 84 17.43 -8.65 3.16
C VAL A 84 16.63 -9.84 2.63
N GLU A 85 15.61 -10.25 3.38
CA GLU A 85 14.64 -11.24 2.95
C GLU A 85 13.38 -10.52 2.44
N ARG A 86 13.03 -10.72 1.16
CA ARG A 86 11.79 -10.16 0.62
C ARG A 86 10.62 -11.04 1.04
N LYS A 87 9.61 -10.43 1.65
CA LYS A 87 8.35 -11.09 2.00
C LYS A 87 7.21 -10.51 1.19
N ASN A 88 6.27 -11.36 0.81
CA ASN A 88 5.01 -10.92 0.21
C ASN A 88 4.08 -10.45 1.32
N GLY A 89 3.46 -9.29 1.12
CA GLY A 89 2.50 -8.73 2.05
C GLY A 89 1.18 -8.41 1.39
N SER A 90 0.08 -8.52 2.14
CA SER A 90 -1.26 -8.11 1.73
C SER A 90 -1.90 -7.26 2.82
N ILE A 91 -2.68 -6.27 2.42
CA ILE A 91 -3.40 -5.39 3.35
C ILE A 91 -4.86 -5.72 3.24
N ILE A 92 -5.39 -6.29 4.31
CA ILE A 92 -6.73 -6.79 4.38
C ILE A 92 -7.59 -5.73 5.06
N LEU A 93 -8.54 -5.17 4.33
CA LEU A 93 -9.51 -4.23 4.89
C LEU A 93 -10.66 -5.00 5.54
N LEU A 94 -10.96 -4.64 6.79
CA LEU A 94 -12.02 -5.23 7.58
C LEU A 94 -13.26 -4.34 7.61
N ASP A 95 -14.43 -4.98 7.68
CA ASP A 95 -15.70 -4.29 7.89
C ASP A 95 -15.99 -3.97 9.38
N ASP A 96 -17.17 -3.40 9.62
CA ASP A 96 -17.62 -3.07 10.97
C ASP A 96 -17.86 -4.30 11.87
N THR A 97 -17.97 -5.49 11.28
CA THR A 97 -18.12 -6.78 11.97
C THR A 97 -16.82 -7.55 12.13
N GLY A 98 -15.71 -7.05 11.56
CA GLY A 98 -14.41 -7.70 11.58
C GLY A 98 -14.22 -8.77 10.50
N GLN A 99 -15.08 -8.80 9.47
CA GLN A 99 -14.90 -9.66 8.31
C GLN A 99 -14.02 -8.99 7.25
N GLU A 100 -13.16 -9.79 6.62
CA GLU A 100 -12.39 -9.40 5.44
C GLU A 100 -13.33 -9.04 4.28
N LYS A 101 -13.10 -7.88 3.67
CA LYS A 101 -13.82 -7.43 2.48
C LYS A 101 -12.94 -7.23 1.26
N VAL A 102 -11.68 -6.83 1.46
CA VAL A 102 -10.73 -6.50 0.40
C VAL A 102 -9.32 -6.92 0.85
N ARG A 103 -8.52 -7.48 -0.07
CA ARG A 103 -7.13 -7.90 0.12
C ARG A 103 -6.25 -7.41 -1.02
#